data_AF-A0AA35LYV7-F1
#
_entry.id   AF-A0AA35LYV7-F1
#
_cell.length_a   1.000
_cell.length_b   1.000
_cell.length_c   1.000
_cell.angle_alpha   90.00
_cell.angle_beta   90.00
_cell.angle_gamma   90.00
#
_symmetry.space_group_name_H-M   'P 1'
#
loop_
_entity.id
_entity.type
_entity.pdbx_description
1 polymer ?
#
loop_
_entity_poly.entity_id
_entity_poly.type
_entity_poly.pdbx_seq_one_letter_code
_entity_poly.pdbx_strand_id
1 'polypeptide(L)'
;MDISTTNSPLIKEKTLAQQMNSEEPSLVKTLNLYKRIWPGKKCLFAPSGGEPAQYFIKNPVPHKHAGQWKPVFYRGDNPKYDPDSIAISRGFRTGFWNSFRFEHGDGVDMVLKNKRRVSARKSHRRKTKMRGWFGKPEKPPKKPLEDEEEVEGLVMEFKMHRPRFITRTLSFEVNGEKYRWSGTRRFLPDWAKRFKGISHDFKLVNSKSQLVATFEKDRWAIFKPSEKWPDTANKRKHYIGTLTMYSVDRVEYNTPEELVDESPSPEIMSENSGEKPKKKTKKPNKNLNPGGHHAGNLTEEAIVFTCWAAVEAEHRLRHKLEDLAEEIGESVGG
;
A
#
# COMPACT_ATOMS: atom_id res chain seq x y z
N MET A 1 -23.77 67.18 36.95
CA MET A 1 -22.45 66.98 36.32
C MET A 1 -21.78 65.89 37.15
N ASP A 2 -21.57 64.65 36.75
CA ASP A 2 -21.58 63.94 35.46
C ASP A 2 -21.88 62.45 35.77
N ILE A 3 -22.83 61.74 35.15
CA ILE A 3 -22.72 60.93 33.91
C ILE A 3 -21.32 60.29 33.76
N SER A 4 -21.12 58.98 33.95
CA SER A 4 -21.47 57.95 32.98
C SER A 4 -21.05 56.57 33.47
N THR A 5 -21.98 55.63 33.33
CA THR A 5 -21.80 54.18 33.33
C THR A 5 -21.10 53.76 32.03
N THR A 6 -20.04 52.95 32.12
CA THR A 6 -19.55 52.13 31.00
C THR A 6 -19.18 50.73 31.50
N ASN A 7 -20.16 49.82 31.39
CA ASN A 7 -19.92 48.39 31.37
C ASN A 7 -19.30 48.02 30.00
N SER A 8 -18.04 47.62 29.99
CA SER A 8 -17.39 47.04 28.81
C SER A 8 -17.52 45.52 28.82
N PRO A 9 -18.18 44.90 27.83
CA PRO A 9 -18.24 43.45 27.66
C PRO A 9 -17.15 43.03 26.67
N LEU A 10 -15.92 42.85 27.14
CA LEU A 10 -14.86 42.25 26.33
C LEU A 10 -13.96 41.46 27.26
N ILE A 11 -14.21 40.15 27.32
CA ILE A 11 -13.31 38.99 27.49
C ILE A 11 -14.25 37.82 27.84
N LYS A 12 -15.18 37.50 26.93
CA LYS A 12 -15.96 36.25 26.89
C LYS A 12 -15.78 35.54 25.55
N GLU A 13 -14.63 35.72 24.90
CA GLU A 13 -14.26 35.07 23.64
C GLU A 13 -12.99 34.19 23.78
N LYS A 14 -12.76 33.63 24.96
CA LYS A 14 -11.77 32.55 25.14
C LYS A 14 -12.40 31.18 25.41
N THR A 15 -13.72 31.05 25.28
CA THR A 15 -14.48 29.86 25.67
C THR A 15 -15.27 29.24 24.52
N LEU A 16 -14.73 29.26 23.29
CA LEU A 16 -15.37 28.60 22.13
C LEU A 16 -14.38 27.85 21.20
N ALA A 17 -13.09 27.85 21.50
CA ALA A 17 -12.08 27.06 20.77
C ALA A 17 -11.58 25.82 21.54
N GLN A 18 -12.18 25.53 22.71
CA GLN A 18 -11.80 24.41 23.59
C GLN A 18 -12.94 23.42 23.87
N GLN A 19 -14.02 23.50 23.09
CA GLN A 19 -15.13 22.54 23.09
C GLN A 19 -15.34 21.97 21.69
N MET A 20 -14.29 21.41 21.11
CA MET A 20 -14.46 20.22 20.28
C MET A 20 -13.96 19.07 21.11
N ASN A 21 -14.88 18.18 21.51
CA ASN A 21 -14.53 16.88 22.06
C ASN A 21 -13.52 16.22 21.11
N SER A 22 -12.24 16.30 21.47
CA SER A 22 -11.21 15.43 20.93
C SER A 22 -11.34 14.11 21.69
N GLU A 23 -12.41 13.37 21.43
CA GLU A 23 -12.37 11.93 21.68
C GLU A 23 -11.21 11.42 20.81
N GLU A 24 -10.10 11.09 21.46
CA GLU A 24 -9.02 10.43 20.76
C GLU A 24 -9.60 9.14 20.17
N PRO A 25 -9.42 8.91 18.85
CA PRO A 25 -10.04 7.77 18.21
C PRO A 25 -9.51 6.50 18.88
N SER A 26 -10.41 5.59 19.22
CA SER A 26 -10.05 4.44 20.04
C SER A 26 -9.05 3.54 19.32
N LEU A 27 -8.01 3.10 20.02
CA LEU A 27 -6.96 2.27 19.45
C LEU A 27 -7.48 0.85 19.21
N VAL A 28 -7.40 0.36 17.98
CA VAL A 28 -7.80 -1.02 17.63
C VAL A 28 -6.59 -1.92 17.53
N LYS A 29 -5.54 -1.48 16.84
CA LYS A 29 -4.42 -2.36 16.50
C LYS A 29 -3.12 -1.60 16.31
N THR A 30 -2.03 -2.21 16.76
CA THR A 30 -0.68 -1.69 16.59
C THR A 30 0.22 -2.76 15.97
N LEU A 31 0.95 -2.39 14.93
CA LEU A 31 1.85 -3.27 14.19
C LEU A 31 3.18 -2.56 13.89
N ASN A 32 4.27 -3.20 14.26
CA ASN A 32 5.62 -2.71 13.97
C ASN A 32 6.07 -3.23 12.61
N LEU A 33 6.49 -2.30 11.75
CA LEU A 33 7.10 -2.59 10.46
C LEU A 33 8.58 -2.89 10.64
N TYR A 34 8.99 -4.08 10.21
CA TYR A 34 10.38 -4.49 10.17
C TYR A 34 10.85 -4.81 8.75
N LYS A 35 12.14 -4.59 8.51
CA LYS A 35 12.87 -5.06 7.32
C LYS A 35 13.81 -6.17 7.72
N ARG A 36 13.82 -7.27 6.96
CA ARG A 36 14.80 -8.33 7.18
C ARG A 36 16.17 -7.89 6.64
N ILE A 37 17.19 -7.92 7.50
CA ILE A 37 18.57 -7.68 7.07
C ILE A 37 19.04 -8.92 6.32
N TRP A 38 19.03 -8.79 5.01
CA TRP A 38 19.64 -9.68 4.05
C TRP A 38 18.96 -11.07 3.83
N PRO A 39 18.67 -11.41 2.56
CA PRO A 39 18.62 -10.52 1.42
C PRO A 39 17.41 -9.59 1.60
N GLY A 40 17.63 -8.26 1.63
CA GLY A 40 16.68 -7.18 1.98
C GLY A 40 15.46 -7.04 1.06
N LYS A 41 14.76 -8.14 0.86
CA LYS A 41 13.66 -8.40 -0.08
C LYS A 41 12.36 -8.70 0.67
N LYS A 42 12.40 -8.63 2.00
CA LYS A 42 11.34 -9.10 2.87
C LYS A 42 11.08 -8.05 3.95
N CYS A 43 9.83 -7.61 4.04
CA CYS A 43 9.33 -6.77 5.12
C CYS A 43 8.23 -7.55 5.85
N LEU A 44 7.96 -7.20 7.09
CA LEU A 44 6.93 -7.85 7.87
C LEU A 44 6.30 -6.86 8.85
N PHE A 45 5.06 -7.10 9.21
CA PHE A 45 4.34 -6.41 10.27
C PHE A 45 4.08 -7.41 11.39
N ALA A 46 4.53 -7.09 12.60
CA ALA A 46 4.32 -7.90 13.80
C ALA A 46 3.88 -7.00 14.96
N PRO A 47 3.07 -7.46 15.91
CA PRO A 47 2.69 -6.64 17.06
C PRO A 47 3.90 -6.25 17.91
N SER A 48 4.89 -7.15 18.01
CA SER A 48 6.11 -6.92 18.78
C SER A 48 7.37 -7.53 18.15
N GLY A 49 8.51 -7.34 18.83
CA GLY A 49 9.82 -7.88 18.44
C GLY A 49 9.87 -9.41 18.48
N GLY A 50 9.31 -10.03 19.51
CA GLY A 50 9.36 -11.49 19.72
C GLY A 50 8.25 -12.27 19.02
N GLU A 51 7.17 -11.61 18.62
CA GLU A 51 5.99 -12.27 18.08
C GLU A 51 6.10 -12.62 16.58
N PRO A 52 5.34 -13.66 16.14
CA PRO A 52 5.21 -13.99 14.73
C PRO A 52 4.64 -12.81 13.95
N ALA A 53 5.03 -12.71 12.68
CA ALA A 53 4.46 -11.68 11.82
C ALA A 53 3.00 -12.00 11.50
N GLN A 54 2.13 -11.01 11.65
CA GLN A 54 0.74 -11.12 11.18
C GLN A 54 0.65 -10.92 9.67
N TYR A 55 1.55 -10.11 9.13
CA TYR A 55 1.63 -9.90 7.69
C TYR A 55 3.07 -9.92 7.20
N PHE A 56 3.26 -10.51 6.02
CA PHE A 56 4.57 -10.66 5.41
C PHE A 56 4.58 -10.13 3.97
N ILE A 57 5.63 -9.39 3.61
CA ILE A 57 5.79 -8.81 2.27
C ILE A 57 7.06 -9.34 1.63
N LYS A 58 6.90 -10.01 0.49
CA LYS A 58 8.00 -10.43 -0.37
C LYS A 58 8.07 -9.51 -1.58
N ASN A 59 9.11 -8.67 -1.64
CA ASN A 59 9.33 -7.73 -2.73
C ASN A 59 10.61 -8.10 -3.52
N PRO A 60 10.54 -8.42 -4.83
CA PRO A 60 11.70 -8.87 -5.59
C PRO A 60 12.67 -7.73 -5.97
N VAL A 61 13.61 -7.36 -5.08
CA VAL A 61 14.65 -6.34 -5.36
C VAL A 61 15.87 -6.97 -6.07
N PRO A 62 16.57 -6.27 -7.01
CA PRO A 62 16.36 -4.89 -7.48
C PRO A 62 15.29 -4.73 -8.57
N HIS A 63 14.73 -3.51 -8.66
CA HIS A 63 13.70 -3.11 -9.63
C HIS A 63 14.22 -2.04 -10.59
N LYS A 64 14.94 -2.43 -11.65
CA LYS A 64 15.41 -1.50 -12.70
C LYS A 64 14.25 -0.80 -13.41
N HIS A 65 13.13 -1.51 -13.61
CA HIS A 65 11.95 -0.99 -14.31
C HIS A 65 10.67 -1.13 -13.48
N ALA A 66 9.63 -0.38 -13.85
CA ALA A 66 8.32 -0.42 -13.18
C ALA A 66 7.73 -1.84 -13.15
N GLY A 67 7.86 -2.59 -14.25
CA GLY A 67 7.34 -3.96 -14.39
C GLY A 67 8.06 -5.03 -13.56
N GLN A 68 9.18 -4.71 -12.89
CA GLN A 68 9.86 -5.63 -11.98
C GLN A 68 9.31 -5.53 -10.55
N TRP A 69 8.69 -4.40 -10.20
CA TRP A 69 8.07 -4.21 -8.89
C TRP A 69 6.77 -5.00 -8.80
N LYS A 70 6.89 -6.17 -8.16
CA LYS A 70 5.83 -7.16 -7.98
C LYS A 70 5.85 -7.70 -6.54
N PRO A 71 5.62 -6.84 -5.53
CA PRO A 71 5.50 -7.31 -4.17
C PRO A 71 4.32 -8.26 -4.05
N VAL A 72 4.48 -9.27 -3.22
CA VAL A 72 3.40 -10.18 -2.79
C VAL A 72 3.24 -10.02 -1.29
N PHE A 73 2.01 -9.79 -0.87
CA PHE A 73 1.57 -9.63 0.51
C PHE A 73 0.91 -10.92 0.98
N TYR A 74 1.31 -11.38 2.16
CA TYR A 74 0.83 -12.60 2.78
C TYR A 74 0.19 -12.26 4.12
N ARG A 75 -0.91 -12.96 4.44
CA ARG A 75 -1.46 -13.07 5.79
C ARG A 75 -0.73 -14.24 6.46
N GLY A 76 -0.16 -14.02 7.64
CA GLY A 76 0.72 -14.96 8.33
C GLY A 76 2.20 -14.58 8.27
N ASP A 77 3.05 -15.46 8.80
CA ASP A 77 4.49 -15.21 8.90
C ASP A 77 5.21 -15.53 7.57
N ASN A 78 6.48 -15.91 7.63
CA ASN A 78 7.32 -16.07 6.47
C ASN A 78 6.87 -17.34 5.70
N PRO A 79 6.36 -17.20 4.46
CA PRO A 79 5.75 -18.31 3.69
C PRO A 79 6.75 -19.37 3.23
N LYS A 80 8.03 -19.23 3.62
CA LYS A 80 9.06 -20.27 3.43
C LYS A 80 9.04 -21.30 4.56
N TYR A 81 8.71 -20.88 5.79
CA TYR A 81 8.78 -21.70 6.99
C TYR A 81 7.40 -21.98 7.57
N ASP A 82 6.43 -21.10 7.28
CA ASP A 82 5.05 -21.24 7.68
C ASP A 82 4.19 -21.58 6.45
N PRO A 83 3.62 -22.81 6.35
CA PRO A 83 2.76 -23.22 5.25
C PRO A 83 1.36 -22.59 5.31
N ASP A 84 0.93 -22.11 6.48
CA ASP A 84 -0.40 -21.52 6.67
C ASP A 84 -0.46 -20.06 6.17
N SER A 85 0.69 -19.51 5.78
CA SER A 85 0.81 -18.19 5.21
C SER A 85 0.21 -18.10 3.80
N ILE A 86 -0.92 -17.41 3.67
CA ILE A 86 -1.68 -17.27 2.42
C ILE A 86 -1.30 -15.96 1.71
N ALA A 87 -1.05 -16.02 0.39
CA ALA A 87 -0.85 -14.82 -0.42
C ALA A 87 -2.18 -14.11 -0.70
N ILE A 88 -2.40 -12.98 -0.04
CA ILE A 88 -3.67 -12.23 -0.10
C ILE A 88 -3.58 -11.00 -1.01
N SER A 89 -2.39 -10.57 -1.44
CA SER A 89 -2.29 -9.47 -2.41
C SER A 89 -1.04 -9.49 -3.25
N ARG A 90 -1.12 -8.82 -4.39
CA ARG A 90 0.05 -8.50 -5.20
C ARG A 90 -0.02 -7.07 -5.73
N GLY A 91 1.11 -6.40 -5.72
CA GLY A 91 1.24 -5.03 -6.20
C GLY A 91 1.87 -4.95 -7.58
N PHE A 92 1.47 -3.92 -8.31
CA PHE A 92 2.08 -3.46 -9.54
C PHE A 92 2.21 -1.95 -9.49
N ARG A 93 3.23 -1.39 -10.14
CA ARG A 93 3.38 0.06 -10.24
C ARG A 93 3.49 0.51 -11.68
N THR A 94 3.14 1.77 -11.91
CA THR A 94 3.51 2.51 -13.11
C THR A 94 4.89 3.15 -12.94
N GLY A 95 5.38 3.85 -13.97
CA GLY A 95 6.56 4.72 -13.83
C GLY A 95 6.40 5.74 -12.69
N PHE A 96 7.53 6.28 -12.22
CA PHE A 96 7.62 7.39 -11.26
C PHE A 96 6.98 7.21 -9.87
N TRP A 97 6.62 5.99 -9.46
CA TRP A 97 6.04 5.73 -8.12
C TRP A 97 4.75 6.50 -7.82
N ASN A 98 4.06 7.00 -8.86
CA ASN A 98 2.87 7.84 -8.71
C ASN A 98 1.56 7.03 -8.73
N SER A 99 1.57 5.81 -9.26
CA SER A 99 0.41 4.95 -9.28
C SER A 99 0.80 3.49 -9.05
N PHE A 100 -0.03 2.85 -8.24
CA PHE A 100 0.03 1.47 -7.85
C PHE A 100 -1.31 0.82 -8.16
N ARG A 101 -1.27 -0.43 -8.58
CA ARG A 101 -2.43 -1.29 -8.75
C ARG A 101 -2.23 -2.51 -7.88
N PHE A 102 -3.27 -2.89 -7.17
CA PHE A 102 -3.25 -4.00 -6.27
C PHE A 102 -4.34 -4.97 -6.68
N GLU A 103 -3.99 -6.24 -6.77
CA GLU A 103 -4.98 -7.32 -6.74
C GLU A 103 -4.98 -7.86 -5.32
N HIS A 104 -6.15 -7.94 -4.72
CA HIS A 104 -6.36 -8.12 -3.29
C HIS A 104 -7.48 -9.14 -3.03
N GLY A 105 -7.29 -9.99 -2.01
CA GLY A 105 -8.19 -11.07 -1.62
C GLY A 105 -7.52 -12.45 -1.62
N ASP A 106 -8.19 -13.44 -1.05
CA ASP A 106 -7.61 -14.77 -0.78
C ASP A 106 -7.39 -15.57 -2.08
N GLY A 107 -8.14 -15.26 -3.14
CA GLY A 107 -7.97 -15.88 -4.45
C GLY A 107 -6.61 -15.54 -5.11
N VAL A 108 -5.90 -14.52 -4.62
CA VAL A 108 -4.60 -14.11 -5.17
C VAL A 108 -3.56 -15.22 -5.09
N ASP A 109 -3.61 -16.09 -4.06
CA ASP A 109 -2.68 -17.21 -3.94
C ASP A 109 -2.85 -18.21 -5.09
N MET A 110 -4.08 -18.57 -5.43
CA MET A 110 -4.38 -19.42 -6.59
C MET A 110 -3.97 -18.74 -7.90
N VAL A 111 -4.22 -17.44 -8.05
CA VAL A 111 -3.75 -16.70 -9.23
C VAL A 111 -2.22 -16.80 -9.37
N LEU A 112 -1.48 -16.74 -8.26
CA LEU A 112 -0.02 -16.91 -8.27
C LEU A 112 0.40 -18.35 -8.58
N LYS A 113 -0.29 -19.36 -8.03
CA LYS A 113 -0.08 -20.78 -8.33
C LYS A 113 -0.33 -21.09 -9.81
N ASN A 114 -1.49 -20.70 -10.35
CA ASN A 114 -1.83 -20.84 -11.77
C ASN A 114 -0.79 -20.17 -12.68
N LYS A 115 -0.35 -18.96 -12.34
CA LYS A 115 0.72 -18.29 -13.11
C LYS A 115 2.03 -19.08 -13.13
N ARG A 116 2.38 -19.77 -12.03
CA ARG A 116 3.55 -20.66 -11.97
C ARG A 116 3.34 -21.90 -12.85
N ARG A 117 2.16 -22.54 -12.80
CA ARG A 117 1.80 -23.69 -13.64
C ARG A 117 1.91 -23.36 -15.13
N VAL A 118 1.31 -22.24 -15.56
CA VAL A 118 1.41 -21.74 -16.95
C VAL A 118 2.86 -21.47 -17.36
N SER A 119 3.64 -20.83 -16.48
CA SER A 119 5.04 -20.54 -16.78
C SER A 119 5.87 -21.82 -16.88
N ALA A 120 5.60 -22.82 -16.05
CA ALA A 120 6.27 -24.13 -16.11
C ALA A 120 5.95 -24.85 -17.43
N ARG A 121 4.67 -24.89 -17.83
CA ARG A 121 4.22 -25.44 -19.13
C ARG A 121 4.89 -24.76 -20.32
N LYS A 122 4.88 -23.42 -20.34
CA LYS A 122 5.53 -22.62 -21.40
C LYS A 122 7.04 -22.85 -21.44
N SER A 123 7.69 -22.92 -20.28
CA SER A 123 9.13 -23.19 -20.17
C SER A 123 9.48 -24.59 -20.66
N HIS A 124 8.69 -25.60 -20.27
CA HIS A 124 8.84 -26.97 -20.74
C HIS A 124 8.70 -27.05 -22.26
N ARG A 125 7.60 -26.53 -22.82
CA ARG A 125 7.37 -26.49 -24.28
C ARG A 125 8.52 -25.83 -25.05
N ARG A 126 9.05 -24.71 -24.54
CA ARG A 126 10.20 -24.01 -25.14
C ARG A 126 11.46 -24.87 -25.10
N LYS A 127 11.75 -25.52 -23.96
CA LYS A 127 12.91 -26.41 -23.81
C LYS A 127 12.82 -27.63 -24.71
N THR A 128 11.63 -28.24 -24.84
CA THR A 128 11.42 -29.38 -25.74
C THR A 128 11.63 -28.96 -27.19
N LYS A 129 11.03 -27.84 -27.62
CA LYS A 129 11.24 -27.30 -28.97
C LYS A 129 12.73 -27.01 -29.25
N MET A 130 13.42 -26.39 -28.30
CA MET A 130 14.84 -26.09 -28.43
C MET A 130 15.68 -27.37 -28.52
N ARG A 131 15.35 -28.41 -27.75
CA ARG A 131 16.06 -29.69 -27.80
C ARG A 131 15.83 -30.44 -29.10
N GLY A 132 14.60 -30.43 -29.63
CA GLY A 132 14.31 -30.93 -30.97
C GLY A 132 15.11 -30.20 -32.05
N TRP A 133 15.25 -28.87 -31.95
CA TRP A 133 16.09 -28.09 -32.86
C TRP A 133 17.58 -28.46 -32.79
N PHE A 134 18.07 -28.95 -31.64
CA PHE A 134 19.43 -29.46 -31.46
C PHE A 134 19.55 -30.98 -31.65
N GLY A 135 18.54 -31.66 -32.22
CA GLY A 135 18.55 -33.11 -32.45
C GLY A 135 18.62 -33.95 -31.16
N LYS A 136 18.32 -33.37 -29.99
CA LYS A 136 18.36 -34.07 -28.70
C LYS A 136 17.00 -34.70 -28.39
N PRO A 137 16.95 -35.94 -27.88
CA PRO A 137 15.71 -36.64 -27.57
C PRO A 137 14.91 -35.90 -26.50
N GLU A 138 13.59 -35.98 -26.52
CA GLU A 138 12.74 -35.35 -25.51
C GLU A 138 13.08 -35.83 -24.09
N LYS A 139 12.87 -34.97 -23.09
CA LYS A 139 13.15 -35.28 -21.68
C LYS A 139 11.88 -34.99 -20.93
N PRO A 140 11.36 -35.97 -20.17
CA PRO A 140 10.13 -35.77 -19.43
C PRO A 140 10.29 -34.62 -18.42
N PRO A 141 9.20 -33.91 -18.11
CA PRO A 141 9.24 -32.83 -17.14
C PRO A 141 9.64 -33.37 -15.77
N LYS A 142 10.49 -32.63 -15.04
CA LYS A 142 10.95 -33.04 -13.70
C LYS A 142 9.84 -33.10 -12.64
N LYS A 143 8.72 -32.43 -12.89
CA LYS A 143 7.51 -32.42 -12.06
C LYS A 143 6.30 -32.52 -12.99
N PRO A 144 5.22 -33.20 -12.60
CA PRO A 144 4.00 -33.25 -13.40
C PRO A 144 3.51 -31.82 -13.68
N LEU A 145 3.08 -31.57 -14.92
CA LEU A 145 2.58 -30.27 -15.35
C LEU A 145 1.11 -30.13 -14.95
N GLU A 146 0.86 -29.62 -13.75
CA GLU A 146 -0.49 -29.35 -13.23
C GLU A 146 -1.28 -28.38 -14.13
N ASP A 147 -2.60 -28.60 -14.21
CA ASP A 147 -3.56 -27.77 -14.95
C ASP A 147 -3.89 -26.45 -14.26
N GLU A 148 -4.38 -25.48 -15.05
CA GLU A 148 -4.90 -24.23 -14.49
C GLU A 148 -6.21 -24.55 -13.77
N GLU A 149 -6.28 -24.20 -12.49
CA GLU A 149 -7.51 -24.32 -11.68
C GLU A 149 -8.33 -23.02 -11.81
N GLU A 150 -9.62 -23.09 -11.57
CA GLU A 150 -10.44 -21.89 -11.41
C GLU A 150 -10.07 -21.18 -10.09
N VAL A 151 -10.27 -19.85 -10.04
CA VAL A 151 -9.86 -19.06 -8.86
C VAL A 151 -10.99 -19.05 -7.84
N GLU A 152 -10.85 -19.89 -6.81
CA GLU A 152 -11.81 -20.06 -5.72
C GLU A 152 -11.57 -19.05 -4.58
N GLY A 153 -12.04 -17.81 -4.71
CA GLY A 153 -11.90 -16.82 -3.63
C GLY A 153 -11.82 -15.41 -4.14
N LEU A 154 -11.96 -14.45 -3.24
CA LEU A 154 -12.04 -13.05 -3.62
C LEU A 154 -10.76 -12.61 -4.35
N VAL A 155 -10.93 -11.99 -5.51
CA VAL A 155 -9.87 -11.21 -6.16
C VAL A 155 -10.48 -9.92 -6.69
N MET A 156 -10.24 -8.83 -5.98
CA MET A 156 -10.61 -7.47 -6.38
C MET A 156 -9.38 -6.68 -6.79
N GLU A 157 -9.54 -5.75 -7.73
CA GLU A 157 -8.49 -4.80 -8.11
C GLU A 157 -8.81 -3.42 -7.52
N PHE A 158 -7.83 -2.82 -6.86
CA PHE A 158 -7.91 -1.41 -6.45
C PHE A 158 -6.65 -0.65 -6.81
N LYS A 159 -6.78 0.68 -6.92
CA LYS A 159 -5.71 1.56 -7.36
C LYS A 159 -5.36 2.57 -6.28
N MET A 160 -4.07 2.66 -5.96
CA MET A 160 -3.51 3.75 -5.16
C MET A 160 -2.76 4.71 -6.07
N HIS A 161 -3.00 6.01 -5.95
CA HIS A 161 -2.37 7.00 -6.82
C HIS A 161 -2.11 8.32 -6.11
N ARG A 162 -1.13 9.07 -6.61
CA ARG A 162 -0.91 10.46 -6.22
C ARG A 162 -1.84 11.35 -7.05
N PRO A 163 -2.72 12.15 -6.43
CA PRO A 163 -3.62 13.04 -7.16
C PRO A 163 -2.87 14.19 -7.84
N ARG A 164 -1.73 14.62 -7.27
CA ARG A 164 -0.86 15.66 -7.84
C ARG A 164 0.60 15.21 -7.80
N PHE A 165 1.35 15.51 -8.86
CA PHE A 165 2.72 15.02 -9.09
C PHE A 165 3.71 15.31 -7.94
N ILE A 166 3.57 16.45 -7.26
CA ILE A 166 4.51 16.92 -6.22
C ILE A 166 4.00 16.64 -4.80
N THR A 167 2.78 16.10 -4.65
CA THR A 167 2.21 15.87 -3.31
C THR A 167 2.67 14.55 -2.71
N ARG A 168 2.95 14.56 -1.40
CA ARG A 168 3.22 13.36 -0.57
C ARG A 168 1.92 12.62 -0.20
N THR A 169 0.91 12.73 -1.04
CA THR A 169 -0.45 12.24 -0.78
C THR A 169 -0.74 11.06 -1.70
N LEU A 170 -1.20 9.96 -1.15
CA LEU A 170 -1.58 8.75 -1.89
C LEU A 170 -3.03 8.42 -1.55
N SER A 171 -3.90 8.42 -2.56
CA SER A 171 -5.32 8.13 -2.39
C SER A 171 -5.66 6.78 -3.02
N PHE A 172 -6.53 6.01 -2.38
CA PHE A 172 -7.02 4.73 -2.86
C PHE A 172 -8.47 4.53 -2.43
N GLU A 173 -9.16 3.57 -3.03
CA GLU A 173 -10.55 3.26 -2.74
C GLU A 173 -10.68 1.74 -2.56
N VAL A 174 -11.29 1.31 -1.47
CA VAL A 174 -11.57 -0.09 -1.14
C VAL A 174 -12.97 -0.15 -0.56
N ASN A 175 -13.78 -1.12 -1.00
CA ASN A 175 -15.17 -1.30 -0.56
C ASN A 175 -16.04 -0.03 -0.66
N GLY A 176 -15.83 0.78 -1.72
CA GLY A 176 -16.57 2.02 -1.94
C GLY A 176 -16.17 3.19 -1.03
N GLU A 177 -15.23 2.99 -0.09
CA GLU A 177 -14.71 4.06 0.76
C GLU A 177 -13.35 4.55 0.25
N LYS A 178 -13.21 5.88 0.16
CA LYS A 178 -11.97 6.53 -0.27
C LYS A 178 -11.08 6.80 0.93
N TYR A 179 -9.83 6.39 0.83
CA TYR A 179 -8.81 6.61 1.83
C TYR A 179 -7.64 7.40 1.26
N ARG A 180 -6.97 8.16 2.13
CA ARG A 180 -5.86 9.04 1.75
C ARG A 180 -4.74 9.02 2.77
N TRP A 181 -3.62 8.42 2.39
CA TRP A 181 -2.34 8.59 3.08
C TRP A 181 -1.81 10.00 2.82
N SER A 182 -1.47 10.71 3.88
CA SER A 182 -0.88 12.04 3.84
C SER A 182 0.26 12.14 4.84
N GLY A 183 1.33 12.86 4.49
CA GLY A 183 2.40 13.15 5.43
C GLY A 183 1.86 13.93 6.62
N THR A 184 2.26 13.55 7.83
CA THR A 184 1.91 14.25 9.08
C THR A 184 3.16 14.70 9.81
N ARG A 185 3.06 15.79 10.58
CA ARG A 185 4.12 16.28 11.49
C ARG A 185 3.75 16.06 12.95
N ARG A 186 2.68 15.30 13.23
CA ARG A 186 2.14 15.10 14.59
C ARG A 186 3.22 14.62 15.56
N PHE A 187 4.09 13.72 15.09
CA PHE A 187 5.11 13.09 15.91
C PHE A 187 6.40 13.91 16.02
N LEU A 188 6.59 14.96 15.21
CA LEU A 188 7.77 15.82 15.28
C LEU A 188 7.76 16.65 16.57
N PRO A 189 8.95 16.97 17.15
CA PRO A 189 9.07 18.02 18.15
C PRO A 189 8.53 19.35 17.63
N ASP A 190 8.00 20.21 18.51
CA ASP A 190 7.35 21.46 18.10
C ASP A 190 8.27 22.39 17.29
N TRP A 191 9.56 22.43 17.63
CA TRP A 191 10.56 23.18 16.88
C TRP A 191 10.70 22.67 15.42
N ALA A 192 10.63 21.35 15.22
CA ALA A 192 10.78 20.71 13.92
C ALA A 192 9.50 20.76 13.07
N LYS A 193 8.32 20.91 13.69
CA LYS A 193 7.02 21.01 12.97
C LYS A 193 6.98 22.18 11.99
N ARG A 194 7.78 23.24 12.22
CA ARG A 194 7.86 24.42 11.36
C ARG A 194 8.56 24.16 10.02
N PHE A 195 9.44 23.17 9.94
CA PHE A 195 10.18 22.87 8.72
C PHE A 195 9.39 21.96 7.79
N LYS A 196 9.11 22.44 6.57
CA LYS A 196 8.45 21.65 5.53
C LYS A 196 9.40 20.54 5.04
N GLY A 197 8.89 19.32 4.88
CA GLY A 197 9.63 18.20 4.27
C GLY A 197 10.35 17.24 5.25
N ILE A 198 10.44 17.58 6.54
CA ILE A 198 11.22 16.80 7.52
C ILE A 198 10.49 15.53 7.98
N SER A 199 9.17 15.55 8.15
CA SER A 199 8.47 14.40 8.73
C SER A 199 8.40 13.21 7.77
N HIS A 200 8.56 12.01 8.30
CA HIS A 200 8.43 10.76 7.55
C HIS A 200 7.20 9.94 7.95
N ASP A 201 6.35 10.57 8.75
CA ASP A 201 5.19 9.95 9.34
C ASP A 201 4.00 10.13 8.41
N PHE A 202 3.12 9.16 8.38
CA PHE A 202 1.91 9.19 7.59
C PHE A 202 0.68 9.14 8.49
N LYS A 203 -0.39 9.76 8.03
CA LYS A 203 -1.74 9.53 8.54
C LYS A 203 -2.64 9.11 7.39
N LEU A 204 -3.51 8.17 7.66
CA LEU A 204 -4.57 7.73 6.78
C LEU A 204 -5.87 8.37 7.25
N VAL A 205 -6.55 9.04 6.32
CA VAL A 205 -7.90 9.56 6.56
C VAL A 205 -8.87 8.97 5.56
N ASN A 206 -10.13 8.79 5.97
CA ASN A 206 -11.20 8.39 5.06
C ASN A 206 -11.83 9.58 4.33
N SER A 207 -12.91 9.32 3.57
CA SER A 207 -13.67 10.33 2.82
C SER A 207 -14.27 11.41 3.73
N LYS A 208 -14.64 11.05 4.96
CA LYS A 208 -15.14 11.94 6.01
C LYS A 208 -14.03 12.68 6.77
N SER A 209 -12.77 12.56 6.32
CA SER A 209 -11.60 13.13 6.99
C SER A 209 -11.35 12.63 8.43
N GLN A 210 -11.93 11.49 8.80
CA GLN A 210 -11.69 10.83 10.08
C GLN A 210 -10.34 10.09 10.04
N LEU A 211 -9.63 10.06 11.16
CA LEU A 211 -8.32 9.39 11.28
C LEU A 211 -8.53 7.88 11.38
N VAL A 212 -8.03 7.14 10.39
CA VAL A 212 -8.17 5.67 10.32
C VAL A 212 -6.90 4.97 10.81
N ALA A 213 -5.74 5.51 10.43
CA ALA A 213 -4.46 4.96 10.82
C ALA A 213 -3.35 6.02 10.85
N THR A 214 -2.28 5.75 11.59
CA THR A 214 -1.04 6.51 11.56
C THR A 214 0.14 5.58 11.42
N PHE A 215 1.14 6.02 10.67
CA PHE A 215 2.44 5.37 10.63
C PHE A 215 3.48 6.34 11.18
N GLU A 216 4.07 5.99 12.31
CA GLU A 216 5.19 6.71 12.89
C GLU A 216 6.49 6.03 12.46
N LYS A 217 7.33 6.76 11.70
CA LYS A 217 8.62 6.23 11.29
C LYS A 217 9.65 6.51 12.37
N ASP A 218 10.41 5.49 12.74
CA ASP A 218 11.55 5.69 13.61
C ASP A 218 12.65 6.47 12.87
N ARG A 219 12.94 7.67 13.37
CA ARG A 219 13.93 8.59 12.79
C ARG A 219 15.33 8.02 12.82
N TRP A 220 15.60 7.19 13.83
CA TRP A 220 16.89 6.57 14.05
C TRP A 220 16.93 5.14 13.54
N ALA A 221 15.88 4.67 12.86
CA ALA A 221 15.80 3.32 12.31
C ALA A 221 17.13 2.92 11.66
N ILE A 222 17.61 3.72 10.70
CA ILE A 222 18.83 3.45 9.92
C ILE A 222 20.07 3.25 10.79
N PHE A 223 20.16 3.94 11.93
CA PHE A 223 21.31 3.89 12.84
C PHE A 223 21.17 2.83 13.93
N LYS A 224 19.98 2.26 14.12
CA LYS A 224 19.74 1.23 15.13
C LYS A 224 20.25 -0.13 14.64
N PRO A 225 20.91 -0.91 15.51
CA PRO A 225 21.30 -2.26 15.17
C PRO A 225 20.06 -3.13 14.92
N SER A 226 20.24 -4.22 14.16
CA SER A 226 19.17 -5.21 14.01
C SER A 226 18.88 -5.92 15.31
N GLU A 227 17.60 -6.12 15.59
CA GLU A 227 17.15 -7.03 16.62
C GLU A 227 17.39 -8.49 16.20
N LYS A 228 17.83 -9.31 17.15
CA LYS A 228 18.09 -10.74 16.95
C LYS A 228 17.04 -11.53 17.73
N TRP A 229 16.33 -12.41 17.03
CA TRP A 229 15.26 -13.24 17.58
C TRP A 229 15.45 -14.69 17.11
N PRO A 230 16.41 -15.43 17.69
CA PRO A 230 16.91 -16.71 17.16
C PRO A 230 15.82 -17.78 17.02
N ASP A 231 14.82 -17.74 17.89
CA ASP A 231 13.75 -18.73 17.99
C ASP A 231 12.60 -18.49 17.00
N THR A 232 12.64 -17.39 16.25
CA THR A 232 11.60 -17.04 15.28
C THR A 232 12.03 -17.36 13.84
N ALA A 233 11.06 -17.49 12.93
CA ALA A 233 11.31 -17.61 11.48
C ALA A 233 12.11 -16.43 10.90
N ASN A 234 12.15 -15.31 11.63
CA ASN A 234 12.78 -14.05 11.26
C ASN A 234 13.92 -13.67 12.23
N LYS A 235 14.95 -14.53 12.26
CA LYS A 235 16.15 -14.45 13.13
C LYS A 235 16.79 -13.07 13.31
N ARG A 236 16.75 -12.21 12.28
CA ARG A 236 17.27 -10.84 12.33
C ARG A 236 16.33 -9.90 11.61
N LYS A 237 15.88 -8.86 12.31
CA LYS A 237 14.96 -7.86 11.77
C LYS A 237 15.39 -6.46 12.20
N HIS A 238 15.13 -5.48 11.36
CA HIS A 238 15.47 -4.09 11.58
C HIS A 238 14.19 -3.28 11.64
N TYR A 239 13.96 -2.64 12.77
CA TYR A 239 12.76 -1.86 13.02
C TYR A 239 12.74 -0.60 12.16
N ILE A 240 11.59 -0.30 11.52
CA ILE A 240 11.39 0.88 10.68
C ILE A 240 10.45 1.88 11.33
N GLY A 241 9.39 1.41 11.98
CA GLY A 241 8.33 2.28 12.51
C GLY A 241 7.09 1.49 12.93
N THR A 242 6.12 2.19 13.50
CA THR A 242 4.88 1.64 14.03
C THR A 242 3.69 2.12 13.20
N LEU A 243 2.87 1.16 12.75
CA LEU A 243 1.53 1.39 12.21
C LEU A 243 0.52 1.23 13.35
N THR A 244 -0.30 2.25 13.54
CA THR A 244 -1.38 2.29 14.53
C THR A 244 -2.70 2.48 13.80
N MET A 245 -3.68 1.64 14.08
CA MET A 245 -5.02 1.66 13.48
C MET A 245 -6.05 1.99 14.55
N TYR A 246 -6.98 2.86 14.20
CA TYR A 246 -8.00 3.34 15.11
C TYR A 246 -9.38 2.84 14.69
N SER A 247 -10.28 2.71 15.66
CA SER A 247 -11.69 2.47 15.38
C SER A 247 -12.22 3.72 14.70
N VAL A 248 -12.88 3.51 13.58
CA VAL A 248 -13.79 4.53 13.05
C VAL A 248 -15.13 4.12 13.62
N ASP A 249 -15.60 4.83 14.64
CA ASP A 249 -16.95 4.63 15.14
C ASP A 249 -17.88 4.82 13.95
N ARG A 250 -18.44 3.70 13.49
CA ARG A 250 -19.48 3.71 12.49
C ARG A 250 -20.66 4.36 13.18
N VAL A 251 -20.81 5.66 13.02
CA VAL A 251 -22.15 6.25 13.13
C VAL A 251 -22.93 5.56 12.03
N GLU A 252 -23.67 4.52 12.41
CA GLU A 252 -24.71 3.91 11.61
C GLU A 252 -25.67 5.03 11.24
N TYR A 253 -25.63 5.44 9.98
CA TYR A 253 -26.71 6.23 9.45
C TYR A 253 -27.86 5.26 9.24
N ASN A 254 -28.85 5.33 10.14
CA ASN A 254 -30.21 4.96 9.80
C ASN A 254 -30.50 5.54 8.42
N THR A 255 -30.81 4.67 7.49
CA THR A 255 -31.27 5.00 6.16
C THR A 255 -32.65 5.64 6.30
N PRO A 256 -32.89 6.89 5.88
CA PRO A 256 -34.21 7.30 5.47
C PRO A 256 -34.35 6.96 3.99
N GLU A 257 -35.35 6.14 3.70
CA GLU A 257 -35.86 5.89 2.37
C GLU A 257 -36.20 7.21 1.64
N GLU A 258 -36.09 7.14 0.31
CA GLU A 258 -36.70 8.02 -0.69
C GLU A 258 -36.41 9.53 -0.66
N LEU A 259 -35.57 9.96 -1.61
CA LEU A 259 -36.03 10.88 -2.65
C LEU A 259 -35.48 10.44 -4.00
N VAL A 260 -36.42 10.17 -4.90
CA VAL A 260 -36.28 9.69 -6.27
C VAL A 260 -35.92 10.85 -7.22
N ASP A 261 -35.13 10.50 -8.23
CA ASP A 261 -34.86 11.18 -9.52
C ASP A 261 -34.36 12.63 -9.57
N GLU A 262 -33.17 12.82 -10.14
CA GLU A 262 -33.07 13.04 -11.59
C GLU A 262 -31.62 12.79 -12.05
N SER A 263 -31.44 11.77 -12.90
CA SER A 263 -30.35 11.78 -13.89
C SER A 263 -30.76 12.66 -15.07
N PRO A 264 -29.79 13.24 -15.80
CA PRO A 264 -29.46 12.57 -17.05
C PRO A 264 -27.96 12.31 -17.23
N SER A 265 -27.72 11.30 -18.06
CA SER A 265 -26.46 10.65 -18.41
C SER A 265 -25.61 11.50 -19.41
N PRO A 266 -24.54 10.99 -20.05
CA PRO A 266 -23.24 11.65 -20.12
C PRO A 266 -22.91 12.22 -21.51
N GLU A 267 -22.45 13.46 -21.63
CA GLU A 267 -21.90 13.96 -22.89
C GLU A 267 -20.60 14.77 -22.76
N ILE A 268 -19.58 14.23 -23.44
CA ILE A 268 -18.71 14.92 -24.40
C ILE A 268 -17.79 16.02 -23.83
N MET A 269 -16.51 15.67 -23.68
CA MET A 269 -15.42 16.56 -24.07
C MET A 269 -14.41 15.81 -24.96
N SER A 270 -14.70 15.84 -26.27
CA SER A 270 -13.77 15.85 -27.40
C SER A 270 -13.90 17.29 -27.95
N GLU A 271 -12.89 18.07 -28.36
CA GLU A 271 -11.81 17.90 -29.35
C GLU A 271 -10.71 18.94 -29.03
N ASN A 272 -9.41 18.66 -29.19
CA ASN A 272 -8.61 18.83 -30.42
C ASN A 272 -7.26 18.13 -30.21
N SER A 273 -6.50 17.58 -31.16
CA SER A 273 -6.65 17.15 -32.56
C SER A 273 -5.29 16.50 -32.86
N GLY A 274 -5.26 15.27 -33.36
CA GLY A 274 -4.00 14.57 -33.68
C GLY A 274 -4.12 13.05 -33.60
N GLU A 275 -4.72 12.45 -34.62
CA GLU A 275 -4.93 11.02 -34.82
C GLU A 275 -3.68 10.16 -34.57
N LYS A 276 -3.81 9.12 -33.73
CA LYS A 276 -3.46 7.71 -34.04
C LYS A 276 -4.30 6.76 -33.16
N PRO A 277 -5.16 5.89 -33.74
CA PRO A 277 -6.00 4.99 -32.95
C PRO A 277 -5.26 3.66 -32.72
N LYS A 278 -4.61 3.48 -31.57
CA LYS A 278 -4.28 2.13 -31.04
C LYS A 278 -4.28 2.10 -29.51
N LYS A 279 -5.44 2.18 -28.89
CA LYS A 279 -5.62 1.63 -27.54
C LYS A 279 -6.44 0.36 -27.64
N LYS A 280 -5.72 -0.78 -27.69
CA LYS A 280 -6.29 -2.09 -27.36
C LYS A 280 -7.07 -1.92 -26.07
N THR A 281 -8.39 -2.04 -26.14
CA THR A 281 -9.27 -2.25 -25.00
C THR A 281 -8.61 -3.32 -24.14
N LYS A 282 -8.15 -2.93 -22.95
CA LYS A 282 -7.56 -3.88 -22.00
C LYS A 282 -8.67 -4.90 -21.71
N LYS A 283 -8.46 -6.15 -22.14
CA LYS A 283 -9.35 -7.25 -21.74
C LYS A 283 -9.52 -7.20 -20.22
N PRO A 284 -10.74 -7.42 -19.69
CA PRO A 284 -10.94 -7.57 -18.26
C PRO A 284 -9.93 -8.60 -17.74
N ASN A 285 -9.31 -8.32 -16.59
CA ASN A 285 -8.35 -9.24 -15.99
C ASN A 285 -9.09 -10.57 -15.75
N LYS A 286 -8.74 -11.62 -16.52
CA LYS A 286 -9.38 -12.95 -16.50
C LYS A 286 -9.46 -13.59 -15.10
N ASN A 287 -8.70 -13.07 -14.14
CA ASN A 287 -8.50 -13.65 -12.82
C ASN A 287 -9.28 -12.92 -11.70
N LEU A 288 -10.11 -11.93 -12.03
CA LEU A 288 -10.92 -11.24 -11.02
C LEU A 288 -12.10 -12.12 -10.62
N ASN A 289 -12.34 -12.20 -9.32
CA ASN A 289 -13.48 -12.88 -8.74
C ASN A 289 -14.01 -12.02 -7.58
N PRO A 290 -14.77 -10.94 -7.87
CA PRO A 290 -15.25 -10.02 -6.84
C PRO A 290 -16.34 -10.62 -5.94
N GLY A 291 -16.95 -11.75 -6.32
CA GLY A 291 -17.94 -12.47 -5.50
C GLY A 291 -17.35 -13.61 -4.66
N GLY A 292 -16.04 -13.83 -4.73
CA GLY A 292 -15.39 -14.92 -4.00
C GLY A 292 -15.35 -14.68 -2.49
N HIS A 293 -15.21 -15.75 -1.72
CA HIS A 293 -15.06 -15.68 -0.26
C HIS A 293 -13.70 -15.10 0.15
N HIS A 294 -13.65 -14.43 1.30
CA HIS A 294 -12.44 -13.89 1.91
C HIS A 294 -12.53 -14.02 3.44
N ALA A 295 -11.53 -14.64 4.05
CA ALA A 295 -11.53 -14.96 5.47
C ALA A 295 -11.02 -13.81 6.37
N GLY A 296 -10.39 -12.78 5.79
CA GLY A 296 -9.76 -11.68 6.54
C GLY A 296 -10.55 -10.37 6.54
N ASN A 297 -9.91 -9.31 7.04
CA ASN A 297 -10.42 -7.96 6.96
C ASN A 297 -9.77 -7.22 5.79
N LEU A 298 -10.50 -7.12 4.67
CA LEU A 298 -10.04 -6.46 3.45
C LEU A 298 -9.51 -5.04 3.68
N THR A 299 -10.20 -4.29 4.55
CA THR A 299 -9.85 -2.89 4.79
C THR A 299 -8.55 -2.81 5.58
N GLU A 300 -8.44 -3.60 6.66
CA GLU A 300 -7.22 -3.68 7.45
C GLU A 300 -6.02 -4.09 6.58
N GLU A 301 -6.18 -5.14 5.79
CA GLU A 301 -5.12 -5.66 4.93
C GLU A 301 -4.70 -4.68 3.84
N ALA A 302 -5.66 -3.97 3.25
CA ALA A 302 -5.38 -2.89 2.32
C ALA A 302 -4.63 -1.74 3.01
N ILE A 303 -4.99 -1.37 4.24
CA ILE A 303 -4.27 -0.33 5.01
C ILE A 303 -2.83 -0.75 5.25
N VAL A 304 -2.58 -1.98 5.72
CA VAL A 304 -1.22 -2.49 5.98
C VAL A 304 -0.39 -2.50 4.70
N PHE A 305 -0.94 -3.03 3.61
CA PHE A 305 -0.19 -3.14 2.37
C PHE A 305 0.07 -1.78 1.71
N THR A 306 -0.91 -0.88 1.72
CA THR A 306 -0.75 0.49 1.20
C THR A 306 0.17 1.33 2.07
N CYS A 307 0.18 1.13 3.40
CA CYS A 307 1.15 1.76 4.31
C CYS A 307 2.57 1.40 3.90
N TRP A 308 2.88 0.10 3.74
CA TRP A 308 4.21 -0.32 3.28
C TRP A 308 4.54 0.24 1.90
N ALA A 309 3.59 0.23 0.96
CA ALA A 309 3.82 0.77 -0.38
C ALA A 309 4.08 2.29 -0.35
N ALA A 310 3.42 3.04 0.53
CA ALA A 310 3.67 4.47 0.75
C ALA A 310 5.08 4.71 1.31
N VAL A 311 5.51 3.93 2.30
CA VAL A 311 6.85 3.99 2.88
C VAL A 311 7.92 3.69 1.83
N GLU A 312 7.75 2.63 1.03
CA GLU A 312 8.68 2.28 -0.06
C GLU A 312 8.71 3.38 -1.14
N ALA A 313 7.55 3.92 -1.52
CA ALA A 313 7.47 4.97 -2.54
C ALA A 313 8.19 6.25 -2.10
N GLU A 314 8.07 6.62 -0.83
CA GLU A 314 8.76 7.77 -0.23
C GLU A 314 10.27 7.58 -0.14
N HIS A 315 10.71 6.42 0.35
CA HIS A 315 12.13 6.08 0.39
C HIS A 315 12.77 6.16 -1.00
N ARG A 316 12.04 5.72 -2.03
CA ARG A 316 12.53 5.70 -3.42
C ARG A 316 12.46 7.04 -4.13
N LEU A 317 11.48 7.89 -3.80
CA LEU A 317 11.43 9.24 -4.33
C LEU A 317 12.62 10.07 -3.85
N ARG A 318 13.06 9.88 -2.60
CA ARG A 318 14.21 10.61 -2.05
C ARG A 318 15.51 10.26 -2.77
N HIS A 319 15.82 8.97 -2.88
CA HIS A 319 17.01 8.56 -3.61
C HIS A 319 16.96 8.95 -5.09
N LYS A 320 15.78 8.96 -5.73
CA LYS A 320 15.68 9.47 -7.11
C LYS A 320 15.86 10.98 -7.24
N LEU A 321 15.50 11.76 -6.22
CA LEU A 321 15.76 13.19 -6.21
C LEU A 321 17.24 13.47 -5.93
N GLU A 322 17.89 12.65 -5.09
CA GLU A 322 19.33 12.66 -4.87
C GLU A 322 20.08 12.30 -6.17
N ASP A 323 19.74 11.18 -6.82
CA ASP A 323 20.35 10.75 -8.09
C ASP A 323 20.17 11.81 -9.21
N LEU A 324 18.98 12.43 -9.31
CA LEU A 324 18.70 13.49 -10.30
C LEU A 324 19.43 14.79 -9.98
N ALA A 325 19.59 15.13 -8.69
CA ALA A 325 20.32 16.32 -8.27
C ALA A 325 21.84 16.14 -8.46
N GLU A 326 22.36 14.94 -8.25
CA GLU A 326 23.75 14.57 -8.53
C GLU A 326 24.02 14.61 -10.05
N GLU A 327 23.13 14.03 -10.87
CA GLU A 327 23.23 14.08 -12.35
C GLU A 327 23.15 15.52 -12.91
N ILE A 328 22.32 16.37 -12.30
CA ILE A 328 22.25 17.80 -12.67
C ILE A 328 23.48 18.57 -12.15
N GLY A 329 24.01 18.22 -10.98
CA GLY A 329 25.24 18.80 -10.44
C GLY A 329 26.47 18.46 -11.30
N GLU A 330 26.60 17.20 -11.72
CA GLU A 330 27.65 16.71 -12.61
C GLU A 330 27.55 17.31 -14.03
N SER A 331 26.34 17.64 -14.51
CA SER A 331 26.14 18.26 -15.82
C SER A 331 26.23 19.79 -15.83
N VAL A 332 26.13 20.46 -14.68
CA VAL A 332 26.16 21.94 -14.57
C VAL A 332 27.50 22.48 -14.03
N GLY A 333 28.42 21.63 -13.57
CA GLY A 333 29.79 22.08 -13.31
C GLY A 333 30.64 21.05 -12.59
N GLY A 334 31.51 20.39 -13.35
CA GLY A 334 32.81 19.93 -12.86
C GLY A 334 33.84 21.06 -12.94
#